data_AF-A0A087GCJ8-F1
#
_entry.id   AF-A0A087GCJ8-F1
#
_cell.length_a   1.000
_cell.length_b   1.000
_cell.length_c   1.000
_cell.angle_alpha   90.00
_cell.angle_beta   90.00
_cell.angle_gamma   90.00
#
_symmetry.space_group_name_H-M   'P 1'
#
loop_
_entity.id
_entity.type
_entity.pdbx_description
1 polymer ?
#
loop_
_entity_poly.entity_id
_entity_poly.type
_entity_poly.pdbx_seq_one_letter_code
_entity_poly.pdbx_strand_id
1 'polypeptide(L)'
;MLTSPCSSSSLLCHRPSLSNSRSSKFRVPFRRTVFSPALKTQISPISASPSKSVKKWKILCFRNEDSAPENSENFVPEELVKPDQDIPCTDKKDWKTTLQKAADAVLKAIGTRWKVPWTAETIVQVMLLWVAAFWFIGSWMIPFMAHISGFHKESLTFRGQALFSLITDVTEGLAGIAILHRCLSMFRPLASDWFRFTLKGNWQLDVIIGCFMFPFVNRLSQLNLNLLPLPPTSSPVSLSSVEQSIMARDPVAMALYAIVVSVCAPVWEEIVFRGFLLPSLTKYMPVWCAILVSAVAFALAHFNVQRMLPLVFLGVVLGLIFARSRNLLPSMLLHSLWNGFVFMELMR
;
A
#
# COMPACT_ATOMS: atom_id res chain seq x y z
N MET A 1 -9.67 79.64 -39.34
CA MET A 1 -8.93 80.41 -38.31
C MET A 1 -8.58 79.43 -37.20
N LEU A 2 -7.35 79.17 -36.78
CA LEU A 2 -5.99 79.61 -37.12
C LEU A 2 -5.04 78.50 -36.58
N THR A 3 -4.07 78.11 -37.43
CA THR A 3 -2.66 77.74 -37.15
C THR A 3 -2.26 76.55 -36.25
N SER A 4 -1.62 75.56 -36.88
CA SER A 4 -0.48 74.72 -36.41
C SER A 4 0.83 75.58 -36.26
N PRO A 5 2.11 75.09 -36.18
CA PRO A 5 2.74 73.74 -36.03
C PRO A 5 4.07 73.71 -35.18
N CYS A 6 4.85 72.60 -35.30
CA CYS A 6 6.35 72.52 -35.28
C CYS A 6 7.10 72.60 -33.91
N SER A 7 8.28 72.01 -33.61
CA SER A 7 9.40 71.30 -34.29
C SER A 7 10.22 70.52 -33.21
N SER A 8 10.77 69.33 -33.46
CA SER A 8 12.19 69.03 -33.83
C SER A 8 13.29 69.80 -33.09
N SER A 9 14.22 69.09 -32.42
CA SER A 9 15.69 69.34 -32.43
C SER A 9 16.47 68.29 -31.63
N SER A 10 17.49 67.73 -32.29
CA SER A 10 18.57 66.85 -31.82
C SER A 10 19.74 67.66 -31.24
N LEU A 11 20.58 67.05 -30.37
CA LEU A 11 22.03 67.32 -30.10
C LEU A 11 22.45 66.47 -28.86
N LEU A 12 23.17 65.35 -29.05
CA LEU A 12 24.64 65.15 -28.99
C LEU A 12 25.30 65.16 -27.58
N CYS A 13 26.10 64.10 -27.36
CA CYS A 13 27.26 63.94 -26.47
C CYS A 13 27.07 63.85 -24.93
N HIS A 14 27.23 62.62 -24.40
CA HIS A 14 28.48 62.26 -23.69
C HIS A 14 28.60 60.74 -23.46
N ARG A 15 29.70 60.15 -23.94
CA ARG A 15 30.28 58.89 -23.45
C ARG A 15 31.30 59.20 -22.35
N PRO A 16 31.49 58.27 -21.40
CA PRO A 16 32.80 57.67 -21.20
C PRO A 16 32.68 56.13 -21.15
N SER A 17 33.28 55.39 -22.09
CA SER A 17 34.61 54.73 -21.99
C SER A 17 34.80 53.76 -20.81
N LEU A 18 34.57 52.47 -21.13
CA LEU A 18 35.39 51.29 -20.84
C LEU A 18 35.89 51.03 -19.41
N SER A 19 35.40 49.93 -18.83
CA SER A 19 36.20 49.04 -18.02
C SER A 19 35.98 47.59 -18.47
N ASN A 20 37.10 46.95 -18.79
CA ASN A 20 37.26 45.56 -19.21
C ASN A 20 36.79 44.58 -18.13
N SER A 21 36.02 43.57 -18.53
CA SER A 21 36.09 42.26 -17.87
C SER A 21 35.84 41.15 -18.90
N ARG A 22 36.80 40.23 -18.96
CA ARG A 22 36.96 39.15 -19.92
C ARG A 22 35.73 38.25 -20.02
N SER A 23 35.19 38.11 -21.22
CA SER A 23 34.37 36.96 -21.60
C SER A 23 35.26 35.72 -21.74
N SER A 24 35.45 34.96 -20.66
CA SER A 24 36.02 33.62 -20.78
C SER A 24 34.96 32.68 -21.34
N LYS A 25 35.05 32.39 -22.64
CA LYS A 25 34.44 31.21 -23.25
C LYS A 25 34.94 29.97 -22.51
N PHE A 26 34.14 29.41 -21.60
CA PHE A 26 34.41 28.09 -21.06
C PHE A 26 33.54 27.04 -21.76
N ARG A 27 34.29 26.18 -22.41
CA ARG A 27 33.97 25.07 -23.30
C ARG A 27 33.14 24.01 -22.57
N VAL A 28 31.99 23.66 -23.12
CA VAL A 28 31.18 22.50 -22.70
C VAL A 28 31.99 21.21 -22.93
N PRO A 29 32.18 20.33 -21.93
CA PRO A 29 32.78 19.03 -22.17
C PRO A 29 31.71 18.09 -22.75
N PHE A 30 31.71 17.94 -24.08
CA PHE A 30 30.99 16.90 -24.79
C PHE A 30 31.66 15.55 -24.47
N ARG A 31 31.11 14.81 -23.50
CA ARG A 31 31.60 13.46 -23.16
C ARG A 31 31.16 12.51 -24.28
N ARG A 32 32.09 12.23 -25.21
CA ARG A 32 31.95 11.14 -26.18
C ARG A 32 31.85 9.81 -25.43
N THR A 33 30.64 9.24 -25.40
CA THR A 33 30.42 7.84 -25.06
C THR A 33 30.93 7.01 -26.23
N VAL A 34 32.08 6.37 -26.05
CA VAL A 34 32.59 5.38 -27.01
C VAL A 34 31.74 4.12 -26.86
N PHE A 35 30.85 3.90 -27.83
CA PHE A 35 30.28 2.59 -28.12
C PHE A 35 31.30 1.82 -28.97
N SER A 36 31.80 0.70 -28.44
CA SER A 36 32.42 -0.34 -29.25
C SER A 36 31.53 -1.58 -29.21
N PRO A 37 31.11 -2.12 -30.37
CA PRO A 37 30.43 -3.39 -30.47
C PRO A 37 31.47 -4.51 -30.61
N ALA A 38 31.30 -5.62 -29.90
CA ALA A 38 32.06 -6.84 -30.18
C ALA A 38 31.16 -8.06 -29.96
N LEU A 39 30.44 -8.40 -31.03
CA LEU A 39 29.87 -9.69 -31.30
C LEU A 39 30.99 -10.57 -31.87
N LYS A 40 31.33 -11.68 -31.22
CA LYS A 40 31.99 -12.83 -31.90
C LYS A 40 31.45 -14.15 -31.34
N THR A 41 30.64 -14.76 -32.18
CA THR A 41 30.17 -16.14 -32.23
C THR A 41 31.26 -17.03 -32.86
N GLN A 42 31.55 -18.19 -32.28
CA GLN A 42 31.99 -19.46 -32.92
C GLN A 42 31.65 -20.59 -31.90
N ILE A 43 30.58 -21.38 -32.06
CA ILE A 43 30.41 -22.65 -32.82
C ILE A 43 31.33 -23.78 -32.27
N SER A 44 30.89 -24.62 -31.31
CA SER A 44 30.21 -25.97 -31.37
C SER A 44 31.19 -27.17 -31.56
N PRO A 45 30.90 -28.47 -31.23
CA PRO A 45 29.61 -29.09 -30.85
C PRO A 45 29.62 -30.30 -29.82
N ILE A 46 28.40 -30.77 -29.43
CA ILE A 46 27.93 -32.17 -29.12
C ILE A 46 28.60 -32.94 -27.93
N SER A 47 27.93 -33.51 -26.91
CA SER A 47 26.82 -34.49 -26.93
C SER A 47 26.07 -34.67 -25.58
N ALA A 48 24.76 -34.97 -25.70
CA ALA A 48 23.93 -35.89 -24.91
C ALA A 48 23.52 -35.59 -23.43
N SER A 49 22.22 -35.29 -23.28
CA SER A 49 21.36 -35.48 -22.10
C SER A 49 20.90 -36.96 -21.93
N PRO A 50 20.02 -37.36 -20.98
CA PRO A 50 19.48 -36.73 -19.75
C PRO A 50 19.56 -37.66 -18.50
N SER A 51 19.22 -37.18 -17.29
CA SER A 51 18.38 -37.95 -16.32
C SER A 51 18.14 -37.19 -15.00
N LYS A 52 16.88 -37.24 -14.54
CA LYS A 52 16.34 -36.66 -13.30
C LYS A 52 16.85 -37.43 -12.07
N SER A 53 17.17 -36.72 -10.98
CA SER A 53 17.40 -37.37 -9.67
C SER A 53 16.58 -36.69 -8.58
N VAL A 54 15.59 -37.46 -8.10
CA VAL A 54 14.76 -37.22 -6.92
C VAL A 54 15.56 -37.61 -5.69
N LYS A 55 15.79 -36.68 -4.74
CA LYS A 55 16.39 -37.00 -3.44
C LYS A 55 15.29 -37.29 -2.42
N LYS A 56 15.07 -38.59 -2.14
CA LYS A 56 14.21 -39.11 -1.08
C LYS A 56 15.09 -39.42 0.15
N TRP A 57 14.74 -38.85 1.29
CA TRP A 57 15.41 -39.06 2.57
C TRP A 57 15.10 -40.46 3.12
N LYS A 58 16.14 -41.20 3.56
CA LYS A 58 16.01 -42.51 4.20
C LYS A 58 16.56 -42.42 5.63
N ILE A 59 15.72 -42.79 6.59
CA ILE A 59 16.02 -42.96 8.02
C ILE A 59 16.55 -44.39 8.20
N LEU A 60 17.62 -44.56 8.99
CA LEU A 60 18.20 -45.85 9.34
C LEU A 60 18.77 -45.75 10.75
N CYS A 61 18.15 -46.45 11.71
CA CYS A 61 18.82 -46.87 12.95
C CYS A 61 18.49 -48.34 13.19
N PHE A 62 19.56 -49.09 13.41
CA PHE A 62 19.68 -50.53 13.42
C PHE A 62 19.01 -51.20 14.63
N ARG A 63 18.52 -52.43 14.40
CA ARG A 63 18.15 -53.46 15.37
C ARG A 63 19.33 -54.42 15.49
N ASN A 64 19.67 -54.84 16.71
CA ASN A 64 20.44 -56.05 16.98
C ASN A 64 19.56 -56.98 17.82
N GLU A 65 19.45 -58.23 17.37
CA GLU A 65 18.83 -59.34 18.09
C GLU A 65 19.92 -60.11 18.82
N ASP A 66 19.62 -60.64 20.00
CA ASP A 66 20.22 -61.87 20.52
C ASP A 66 19.20 -62.62 21.41
N SER A 67 18.90 -63.85 20.97
CA SER A 67 18.57 -65.10 21.68
C SER A 67 17.50 -65.19 22.81
N ALA A 68 16.56 -66.13 22.60
CA ALA A 68 15.67 -66.79 23.58
C ALA A 68 16.24 -68.19 23.96
N PRO A 69 15.54 -69.13 24.65
CA PRO A 69 14.35 -69.06 25.54
C PRO A 69 14.54 -69.85 26.88
N GLU A 70 13.61 -69.78 27.85
CA GLU A 70 13.18 -70.95 28.67
C GLU A 70 11.98 -70.64 29.60
N ASN A 71 11.10 -71.64 29.73
CA ASN A 71 9.84 -71.67 30.50
C ASN A 71 10.06 -71.91 32.00
N SER A 72 9.16 -71.40 32.85
CA SER A 72 8.55 -72.17 33.96
C SER A 72 7.46 -71.38 34.70
N GLU A 73 6.39 -72.09 35.03
CA GLU A 73 5.13 -71.63 35.61
C GLU A 73 5.19 -71.42 37.14
N ASN A 74 4.29 -70.55 37.64
CA ASN A 74 3.31 -70.77 38.73
C ASN A 74 3.26 -69.78 39.92
N PHE A 75 1.99 -69.48 40.25
CA PHE A 75 1.34 -68.99 41.47
C PHE A 75 1.20 -67.48 41.78
N VAL A 76 -0.08 -67.06 41.80
CA VAL A 76 -0.70 -65.80 42.24
C VAL A 76 -1.25 -66.00 43.67
N PRO A 77 -1.35 -64.96 44.53
CA PRO A 77 -2.64 -64.25 44.73
C PRO A 77 -2.46 -62.71 44.76
N GLU A 78 -3.08 -61.96 43.86
CA GLU A 78 -4.36 -61.25 44.07
C GLU A 78 -4.29 -60.12 45.12
N GLU A 79 -4.02 -58.88 44.68
CA GLU A 79 -4.66 -57.70 45.27
C GLU A 79 -4.71 -56.50 44.30
N LEU A 80 -5.93 -56.00 44.11
CA LEU A 80 -6.35 -54.66 43.70
C LEU A 80 -5.82 -54.01 42.40
N VAL A 81 -6.71 -54.04 41.40
CA VAL A 81 -6.77 -53.09 40.28
C VAL A 81 -7.03 -51.66 40.77
N LYS A 82 -6.15 -50.72 40.41
CA LYS A 82 -6.52 -49.37 39.94
C LYS A 82 -5.52 -48.88 38.88
N PRO A 83 -5.95 -48.62 37.63
CA PRO A 83 -5.18 -47.84 36.68
C PRO A 83 -5.48 -46.35 36.90
N ASP A 84 -4.45 -45.51 36.79
CA ASP A 84 -4.45 -44.21 36.11
C ASP A 84 -3.22 -43.43 36.55
N GLN A 85 -2.11 -43.64 35.82
CA GLN A 85 -1.04 -42.66 35.78
C GLN A 85 -1.48 -41.54 34.85
N ASP A 86 -1.80 -40.40 35.45
CA ASP A 86 -2.03 -39.13 34.78
C ASP A 86 -0.90 -38.83 33.78
N ILE A 87 -1.28 -38.71 32.50
CA ILE A 87 -0.47 -38.03 31.48
C ILE A 87 -0.38 -36.56 31.92
N PRO A 88 0.82 -35.99 32.19
CA PRO A 88 0.93 -34.58 32.48
C PRO A 88 0.57 -33.80 31.21
N CYS A 89 -0.51 -33.01 31.29
CA CYS A 89 -0.94 -32.06 30.28
C CYS A 89 0.15 -31.00 30.05
N THR A 90 1.09 -31.28 29.14
CA THR A 90 2.20 -30.38 28.76
C THR A 90 1.78 -29.29 27.76
N ASP A 91 0.62 -29.42 27.11
CA ASP A 91 0.18 -28.52 26.04
C ASP A 91 -0.17 -27.08 26.52
N LYS A 92 -0.72 -26.92 27.73
CA LYS A 92 -1.16 -25.59 28.20
C LYS A 92 0.00 -24.64 28.50
N LYS A 93 1.17 -25.16 28.85
CA LYS A 93 2.36 -24.34 29.16
C LYS A 93 3.05 -23.87 27.88
N ASP A 94 2.96 -24.64 26.80
CA ASP A 94 3.58 -24.34 25.51
C ASP A 94 2.81 -23.28 24.69
N TRP A 95 1.47 -23.27 24.77
CA TRP A 95 0.66 -22.24 24.11
C TRP A 95 0.87 -20.84 24.69
N LYS A 96 0.95 -20.72 26.02
CA LYS A 96 1.19 -19.42 26.68
C LYS A 96 2.56 -18.83 26.34
N THR A 97 3.60 -19.65 26.33
CA THR A 97 4.96 -19.22 25.97
C THR A 97 5.06 -18.88 24.48
N THR A 98 4.33 -19.59 23.61
CA THR A 98 4.22 -19.28 22.18
C THR A 98 3.52 -17.95 21.95
N LEU A 99 2.41 -17.68 22.65
CA LEU A 99 1.70 -16.39 22.60
C LEU A 99 2.58 -15.24 23.09
N GLN A 100 3.29 -15.41 24.21
CA GLN A 100 4.22 -14.39 24.71
C GLN A 100 5.35 -14.12 23.71
N LYS A 101 5.99 -15.16 23.17
CA LYS A 101 7.01 -14.99 22.12
C LYS A 101 6.47 -14.28 20.88
N ALA A 102 5.23 -14.57 20.48
CA ALA A 102 4.58 -13.89 19.36
C ALA A 102 4.31 -12.41 19.70
N ALA A 103 3.79 -12.12 20.89
CA ALA A 103 3.54 -10.76 21.37
C ALA A 103 4.85 -9.94 21.47
N ASP A 104 5.91 -10.54 22.01
CA ASP A 104 7.23 -9.91 22.12
C ASP A 104 7.86 -9.68 20.75
N ALA A 105 7.69 -10.62 19.81
CA ALA A 105 8.13 -10.44 18.43
C ALA A 105 7.36 -9.30 17.73
N VAL A 106 6.06 -9.19 17.98
CA VAL A 106 5.22 -8.08 17.49
C VAL A 106 5.67 -6.76 18.11
N LEU A 107 5.85 -6.70 19.43
CA LEU A 107 6.36 -5.52 20.13
C LEU A 107 7.75 -5.10 19.64
N LYS A 108 8.65 -6.07 19.41
CA LYS A 108 9.99 -5.81 18.87
C LYS A 108 9.93 -5.29 17.45
N ALA A 109 9.09 -5.85 16.60
CA ALA A 109 8.89 -5.37 15.23
C ALA A 109 8.33 -3.94 15.22
N ILE A 110 7.31 -3.67 16.05
CA ILE A 110 6.78 -2.32 16.30
C ILE A 110 7.85 -1.42 16.94
N GLY A 111 8.84 -1.95 17.65
CA GLY A 111 9.93 -1.13 18.21
C GLY A 111 10.89 -0.55 17.15
N THR A 112 10.98 -1.17 15.98
CA THR A 112 11.95 -0.77 14.96
C THR A 112 11.47 0.43 14.14
N ARG A 113 12.20 1.56 14.20
CA ARG A 113 11.91 2.77 13.42
C ARG A 113 12.47 2.68 12.00
N TRP A 114 11.97 3.52 11.09
CA TRP A 114 12.56 3.70 9.76
C TRP A 114 13.61 4.81 9.81
N LYS A 115 14.66 4.68 9.01
CA LYS A 115 15.65 5.73 8.81
C LYS A 115 15.19 6.66 7.70
N VAL A 116 14.63 7.82 8.07
CA VAL A 116 14.00 8.77 7.15
C VAL A 116 14.95 9.93 6.82
N PRO A 117 15.32 10.17 5.55
CA PRO A 117 16.26 11.22 5.18
C PRO A 117 15.65 12.64 5.11
N TRP A 118 14.33 12.77 4.92
CA TRP A 118 13.66 14.08 4.77
C TRP A 118 13.13 14.68 6.09
N THR A 119 12.77 15.97 6.05
CA THR A 119 12.26 16.75 7.20
C THR A 119 10.74 16.69 7.32
N ALA A 120 10.19 17.22 8.41
CA ALA A 120 8.74 17.30 8.63
C ALA A 120 8.05 18.18 7.59
N GLU A 121 8.75 19.23 7.13
CA GLU A 121 8.30 20.09 6.05
C GLU A 121 8.02 19.30 4.77
N THR A 122 8.94 18.41 4.36
CA THR A 122 8.73 17.54 3.19
C THR A 122 7.53 16.62 3.38
N ILE A 123 7.30 16.10 4.58
CA ILE A 123 6.14 15.24 4.87
C ILE A 123 4.85 16.03 4.64
N VAL A 124 4.75 17.20 5.26
CA VAL A 124 3.57 18.07 5.14
C VAL A 124 3.37 18.51 3.70
N GLN A 125 4.44 18.93 3.01
CA GLN A 125 4.40 19.33 1.60
C GLN A 125 3.86 18.21 0.71
N VAL A 126 4.38 16.98 0.83
CA VAL A 126 3.92 15.85 0.01
C VAL A 126 2.46 15.52 0.30
N MET A 127 2.06 15.48 1.57
CA MET A 127 0.67 15.17 1.95
C MET A 127 -0.30 16.25 1.46
N LEU A 128 0.05 17.53 1.61
CA LEU A 128 -0.78 18.64 1.13
C LEU A 128 -0.88 18.65 -0.39
N LEU A 129 0.23 18.45 -1.11
CA LEU A 129 0.21 18.37 -2.57
C LEU A 129 -0.61 17.18 -3.06
N TRP A 130 -0.53 16.04 -2.38
CA TRP A 130 -1.32 14.86 -2.71
C TRP A 130 -2.83 15.11 -2.51
N VAL A 131 -3.25 15.63 -1.35
CA VAL A 131 -4.66 15.97 -1.08
C VAL A 131 -5.17 17.04 -2.05
N ALA A 132 -4.37 18.08 -2.28
CA ALA A 132 -4.73 19.16 -3.21
C ALA A 132 -4.88 18.65 -4.65
N ALA A 133 -3.98 17.76 -5.10
CA ALA A 133 -4.07 17.17 -6.43
C ALA A 133 -5.29 16.27 -6.57
N PHE A 134 -5.58 15.42 -5.58
CA PHE A 134 -6.77 14.58 -5.56
C PHE A 134 -8.05 15.43 -5.66
N TRP A 135 -8.16 16.46 -4.80
CA TRP A 135 -9.32 17.36 -4.82
C TRP A 135 -9.44 18.15 -6.13
N PHE A 136 -8.33 18.70 -6.63
CA PHE A 136 -8.30 19.48 -7.87
C PHE A 136 -8.67 18.62 -9.09
N ILE A 137 -8.12 17.40 -9.19
CA ILE A 137 -8.40 16.50 -10.30
C ILE A 137 -9.87 16.08 -10.27
N GLY A 138 -10.34 15.54 -9.15
CA GLY A 138 -11.69 15.00 -9.05
C GLY A 138 -12.79 16.06 -9.08
N SER A 139 -12.57 17.23 -8.45
CA SER A 139 -13.61 18.25 -8.29
C SER A 139 -13.59 19.34 -9.35
N TRP A 140 -12.44 19.60 -10.00
CA TRP A 140 -12.30 20.70 -10.95
C TRP A 140 -11.89 20.22 -12.33
N MET A 141 -10.74 19.55 -12.44
CA MET A 141 -10.17 19.19 -13.74
C MET A 141 -11.10 18.27 -14.54
N ILE A 142 -11.63 17.22 -13.90
CA ILE A 142 -12.48 16.23 -14.56
C ILE A 142 -13.84 16.82 -14.97
N PRO A 143 -14.61 17.50 -14.09
CA PRO A 143 -15.86 18.17 -14.49
C PRO A 143 -15.67 19.22 -15.58
N PHE A 144 -14.58 20.00 -15.49
CA PHE A 144 -14.27 21.02 -16.49
C PHE A 144 -13.95 20.42 -17.86
N MET A 145 -13.14 19.35 -17.90
CA MET A 145 -12.84 18.62 -19.14
C MET A 145 -14.09 17.96 -19.74
N ALA A 146 -14.98 17.41 -18.89
CA ALA A 146 -16.25 16.87 -19.33
C ALA A 146 -17.14 17.96 -19.96
N HIS A 147 -17.21 19.14 -19.34
CA HIS A 147 -17.98 20.28 -19.84
C HIS A 147 -17.46 20.80 -21.18
N ILE A 148 -16.14 21.00 -21.32
CA ILE A 148 -15.53 21.45 -22.60
C ILE A 148 -15.78 20.46 -23.72
N SER A 149 -15.74 19.18 -23.40
CA SER A 149 -15.97 18.12 -24.39
C SER A 149 -17.47 17.94 -24.75
N GLY A 150 -18.36 18.70 -24.12
CA GLY A 150 -19.82 18.59 -24.31
C GLY A 150 -20.43 17.32 -23.73
N PHE A 151 -19.72 16.60 -22.86
CA PHE A 151 -20.20 15.35 -22.26
C PHE A 151 -20.81 15.60 -20.89
N HIS A 152 -22.05 15.18 -20.71
CA HIS A 152 -22.68 15.10 -19.39
C HIS A 152 -22.51 13.69 -18.83
N LYS A 153 -21.95 13.55 -17.62
CA LYS A 153 -21.78 12.24 -16.97
C LYS A 153 -23.11 11.48 -16.86
N GLU A 154 -24.20 12.21 -16.64
CA GLU A 154 -25.55 11.66 -16.47
C GLU A 154 -26.15 11.08 -17.76
N SER A 155 -25.69 11.53 -18.94
CA SER A 155 -26.13 10.98 -20.22
C SER A 155 -25.40 9.68 -20.61
N LEU A 156 -24.36 9.29 -19.85
CA LEU A 156 -23.62 8.06 -20.10
C LEU A 156 -24.41 6.84 -19.59
N THR A 157 -24.29 5.74 -20.32
CA THR A 157 -24.75 4.42 -19.84
C THR A 157 -24.04 4.06 -18.53
N PHE A 158 -24.61 3.13 -17.74
CA PHE A 158 -23.97 2.66 -16.50
C PHE A 158 -22.52 2.20 -16.71
N ARG A 159 -22.25 1.54 -17.85
CA ARG A 159 -20.89 1.14 -18.26
C ARG A 159 -19.99 2.33 -18.55
N GLY A 160 -20.52 3.35 -19.24
CA GLY A 160 -19.81 4.60 -19.50
C GLY A 160 -19.45 5.34 -18.21
N GLN A 161 -20.37 5.41 -17.24
CA GLN A 161 -20.11 6.01 -15.94
C GLN A 161 -19.03 5.25 -15.15
N ALA A 162 -19.09 3.91 -15.15
CA ALA A 162 -18.09 3.08 -14.47
C ALA A 162 -16.70 3.20 -15.12
N LEU A 163 -16.64 3.22 -16.46
CA LEU A 163 -15.38 3.44 -17.19
C LEU A 163 -14.80 4.84 -16.90
N PHE A 164 -15.66 5.87 -16.88
CA PHE A 164 -15.25 7.23 -16.52
C PHE A 164 -14.68 7.30 -15.10
N SER A 165 -15.30 6.60 -14.14
CA SER A 165 -14.80 6.48 -12.78
C SER A 165 -13.42 5.81 -12.74
N LEU A 166 -13.23 4.73 -13.50
CA LEU A 166 -11.94 4.03 -13.58
C LEU A 166 -10.84 4.92 -14.15
N ILE A 167 -11.12 5.65 -15.23
CA ILE A 167 -10.15 6.58 -15.83
C ILE A 167 -9.79 7.69 -14.84
N THR A 168 -10.78 8.22 -14.12
CA THR A 168 -10.57 9.26 -13.11
C THR A 168 -9.66 8.77 -11.99
N ASP A 169 -9.97 7.61 -11.40
CA ASP A 169 -9.19 7.03 -10.30
C ASP A 169 -7.74 6.71 -10.72
N VAL A 170 -7.54 6.11 -11.91
CA VAL A 170 -6.21 5.86 -12.44
C VAL A 170 -5.44 7.16 -12.66
N THR A 171 -6.10 8.21 -13.15
CA THR A 171 -5.47 9.53 -13.35
C THR A 171 -5.03 10.15 -12.02
N GLU A 172 -5.89 10.11 -11.00
CA GLU A 172 -5.59 10.60 -9.65
C GLU A 172 -4.45 9.82 -9.00
N GLY A 173 -4.49 8.49 -9.10
CA GLY A 173 -3.44 7.61 -8.57
C GLY A 173 -2.08 7.87 -9.22
N LEU A 174 -2.03 7.99 -10.55
CA LEU A 174 -0.81 8.30 -11.29
C LEU A 174 -0.27 9.69 -10.93
N ALA A 175 -1.14 10.70 -10.82
CA ALA A 175 -0.75 12.03 -10.38
C ALA A 175 -0.17 12.01 -8.95
N GLY A 176 -0.79 11.27 -8.04
CA GLY A 176 -0.30 11.09 -6.67
C GLY A 176 1.09 10.44 -6.62
N ILE A 177 1.31 9.37 -7.40
CA ILE A 177 2.64 8.74 -7.52
C ILE A 177 3.66 9.69 -8.13
N ALA A 178 3.27 10.46 -9.15
CA ALA A 178 4.17 11.42 -9.80
C ALA A 178 4.61 12.52 -8.83
N ILE A 179 3.70 13.05 -8.01
CA ILE A 179 3.99 14.02 -6.95
C ILE A 179 4.95 13.41 -5.92
N LEU A 180 4.65 12.21 -5.44
CA LEU A 180 5.49 11.51 -4.48
C LEU A 180 6.90 11.27 -5.04
N HIS A 181 6.99 10.76 -6.27
CA HIS A 181 8.25 10.52 -6.96
C HIS A 181 9.06 11.81 -7.14
N ARG A 182 8.42 12.90 -7.55
CA ARG A 182 9.06 14.20 -7.78
C ARG A 182 9.58 14.82 -6.48
N CYS A 183 8.81 14.73 -5.40
CA CYS A 183 9.26 15.26 -4.10
C CYS A 183 10.39 14.41 -3.50
N LEU A 184 10.34 13.10 -3.72
CA LEU A 184 11.36 12.17 -3.22
C LEU A 184 12.59 12.04 -4.12
N SER A 185 12.58 12.58 -5.34
CA SER A 185 13.68 12.40 -6.30
C SER A 185 14.99 12.97 -5.79
N MET A 186 14.94 14.03 -4.98
CA MET A 186 16.13 14.65 -4.39
C MET A 186 16.81 13.78 -3.31
N PHE A 187 16.10 12.78 -2.75
CA PHE A 187 16.59 11.90 -1.69
C PHE A 187 16.99 10.51 -2.20
N ARG A 188 17.04 10.30 -3.52
CA ARG A 188 17.43 9.00 -4.10
C ARG A 188 18.97 8.82 -4.03
N PRO A 189 19.46 7.58 -3.80
CA PRO A 189 18.69 6.33 -3.70
C PRO A 189 18.05 6.13 -2.32
N LEU A 190 16.80 5.66 -2.31
CA LEU A 190 16.10 5.20 -1.09
C LEU A 190 16.68 3.85 -0.64
N ALA A 191 16.56 3.55 0.66
CA ALA A 191 16.93 2.25 1.19
C ALA A 191 16.12 1.11 0.53
N SER A 192 16.70 -0.08 0.41
CA SER A 192 16.10 -1.21 -0.32
C SER A 192 14.86 -1.81 0.36
N ASP A 193 14.61 -1.46 1.62
CA ASP A 193 13.40 -1.79 2.36
C ASP A 193 12.25 -0.79 2.14
N TRP A 194 12.51 0.33 1.45
CA TRP A 194 11.49 1.31 1.10
C TRP A 194 10.65 0.84 -0.09
N PHE A 195 9.32 0.94 0.03
CA PHE A 195 8.37 0.42 -0.98
C PHE A 195 8.64 -1.04 -1.38
N ARG A 196 8.92 -1.93 -0.41
CA ARG A 196 9.19 -3.33 -0.69
C ARG A 196 7.91 -4.08 -1.09
N PHE A 197 8.00 -4.84 -2.19
CA PHE A 197 6.98 -5.77 -2.67
C PHE A 197 7.57 -7.18 -2.77
N THR A 198 7.24 -8.05 -1.81
CA THR A 198 7.68 -9.45 -1.83
C THR A 198 6.51 -10.40 -1.64
N LEU A 199 6.39 -11.38 -2.54
CA LEU A 199 5.45 -12.50 -2.37
C LEU A 199 5.93 -13.50 -1.31
N LYS A 200 7.24 -13.55 -1.07
CA LYS A 200 7.85 -14.43 -0.07
C LYS A 200 7.72 -13.84 1.33
N GLY A 201 7.43 -14.68 2.31
CA GLY A 201 7.31 -14.34 3.74
C GLY A 201 6.16 -15.09 4.39
N ASN A 202 5.99 -14.90 5.71
CA ASN A 202 4.92 -15.49 6.52
C ASN A 202 3.77 -14.49 6.79
N TRP A 203 3.65 -13.46 5.95
CA TRP A 203 2.68 -12.38 6.12
C TRP A 203 1.25 -12.78 5.75
N GLN A 204 1.05 -13.95 5.13
CA GLN A 204 -0.28 -14.48 4.78
C GLN A 204 -1.11 -14.73 6.04
N LEU A 205 -0.47 -15.20 7.12
CA LEU A 205 -1.14 -15.35 8.42
C LEU A 205 -1.63 -14.01 8.96
N ASP A 206 -0.82 -12.96 8.82
CA ASP A 206 -1.20 -11.62 9.27
C ASP A 206 -2.41 -11.10 8.48
N VAL A 207 -2.48 -11.37 7.16
CA VAL A 207 -3.65 -11.06 6.32
C VAL A 207 -4.87 -11.87 6.73
N ILE A 208 -4.73 -13.18 6.95
CA ILE A 208 -5.83 -14.04 7.39
C ILE A 208 -6.40 -13.55 8.72
N ILE A 209 -5.54 -13.25 9.69
CA ILE A 209 -5.94 -12.67 10.99
C ILE A 209 -6.65 -11.33 10.78
N GLY A 210 -6.14 -10.49 9.87
CA GLY A 210 -6.79 -9.24 9.48
C GLY A 210 -8.21 -9.44 8.93
N CYS A 211 -8.41 -10.42 8.05
CA CYS A 211 -9.74 -10.75 7.51
C CYS A 211 -10.72 -11.18 8.59
N PHE A 212 -10.26 -11.91 9.62
CA PHE A 212 -11.11 -12.26 10.77
C PHE A 212 -11.59 -11.04 11.57
N MET A 213 -10.94 -9.88 11.43
CA MET A 213 -11.39 -8.64 12.07
C MET A 213 -12.51 -7.94 11.28
N PHE A 214 -12.84 -8.35 10.05
CA PHE A 214 -13.84 -7.66 9.21
C PHE A 214 -15.22 -7.55 9.86
N PRO A 215 -15.80 -8.60 10.49
CA PRO A 215 -17.07 -8.46 11.18
C PRO A 215 -17.02 -7.46 12.34
N PHE A 216 -15.86 -7.32 12.97
CA PHE A 216 -15.66 -6.33 14.02
C PHE A 216 -15.61 -4.90 13.45
N VAL A 217 -14.91 -4.69 12.33
CA VAL A 217 -14.92 -3.39 11.64
C VAL A 217 -16.33 -3.01 11.19
N ASN A 218 -17.11 -3.97 10.69
CA ASN A 218 -18.51 -3.71 10.31
C ASN A 218 -19.36 -3.33 11.54
N ARG A 219 -19.18 -4.00 12.69
CA ARG A 219 -19.84 -3.60 13.95
C ARG A 219 -19.46 -2.19 14.39
N LEU A 220 -18.19 -1.79 14.24
CA LEU A 220 -17.75 -0.42 14.51
C LEU A 220 -18.40 0.58 13.55
N SER A 221 -18.61 0.21 12.28
CA SER A 221 -19.34 1.03 11.32
C SER A 221 -20.77 1.29 11.79
N GLN A 222 -21.49 0.23 12.21
CA GLN A 222 -22.85 0.35 12.74
C GLN A 222 -22.91 1.21 14.01
N LEU A 223 -21.95 1.03 14.91
CA LEU A 223 -21.84 1.85 16.11
C LEU A 223 -21.60 3.33 15.76
N ASN A 224 -20.75 3.61 14.77
CA ASN A 224 -20.47 4.98 14.33
C ASN A 224 -21.73 5.64 13.74
N LEU A 225 -22.51 4.92 12.95
CA LEU A 225 -23.79 5.40 12.40
C LEU A 225 -24.82 5.68 13.51
N ASN A 226 -24.88 4.82 14.53
CA ASN A 226 -25.77 5.02 15.67
C ASN A 226 -25.38 6.22 16.54
N LEU A 227 -24.09 6.54 16.64
CA LEU A 227 -23.60 7.70 17.39
C LEU A 227 -23.76 9.02 16.64
N LEU A 228 -23.71 8.99 15.30
CA LEU A 228 -23.82 10.17 14.43
C LEU A 228 -24.96 10.01 13.41
N PRO A 229 -26.22 10.02 13.86
CA PRO A 229 -27.37 10.00 12.97
C PRO A 229 -27.48 11.35 12.26
N LEU A 230 -26.78 11.50 11.14
CA LEU A 230 -26.98 12.62 10.23
C LEU A 230 -28.23 12.37 9.38
N PRO A 231 -29.03 13.40 9.09
CA PRO A 231 -30.19 13.25 8.22
C PRO A 231 -29.77 12.74 6.84
N PRO A 232 -30.60 11.92 6.17
CA PRO A 232 -30.27 11.21 4.92
C PRO A 232 -30.00 12.11 3.70
N THR A 233 -29.91 13.43 3.87
CA THR A 233 -29.74 14.43 2.81
C THR A 233 -28.29 14.84 2.55
N SER A 234 -27.30 14.28 3.26
CA SER A 234 -25.90 14.70 3.16
C SER A 234 -24.91 13.62 2.72
N SER A 235 -25.30 12.64 1.90
CA SER A 235 -24.33 11.78 1.20
C SER A 235 -23.89 12.47 -0.10
N PRO A 236 -22.67 13.07 -0.17
CA PRO A 236 -22.25 13.75 -1.38
C PRO A 236 -21.76 12.70 -2.39
N VAL A 237 -22.60 12.41 -3.37
CA VAL A 237 -22.25 12.33 -4.81
C VAL A 237 -21.37 11.16 -5.34
N SER A 238 -20.71 10.33 -4.53
CA SER A 238 -19.97 9.15 -5.05
C SER A 238 -20.68 7.81 -4.90
N LEU A 239 -21.57 7.68 -3.90
CA LEU A 239 -22.38 6.48 -3.69
C LEU A 239 -23.53 6.36 -4.69
N SER A 240 -24.08 7.49 -5.16
CA SER A 240 -25.25 7.47 -6.05
C SER A 240 -24.99 6.73 -7.37
N SER A 241 -23.83 6.91 -8.02
CA SER A 241 -23.53 6.23 -9.29
C SER A 241 -23.24 4.74 -9.11
N VAL A 242 -22.60 4.35 -8.00
CA VAL A 242 -22.33 2.94 -7.67
C VAL A 242 -23.63 2.24 -7.28
N GLU A 243 -24.42 2.83 -6.37
CA GLU A 243 -25.74 2.35 -5.95
C GLU A 243 -26.69 2.23 -7.15
N GLN A 244 -26.76 3.23 -8.03
CA GLN A 244 -27.57 3.16 -9.26
C GLN A 244 -27.15 2.00 -10.17
N SER A 245 -25.84 1.74 -10.33
CA SER A 245 -25.36 0.61 -11.13
C SER A 245 -25.66 -0.75 -10.50
N ILE A 246 -25.62 -0.82 -9.16
CA ILE A 246 -25.98 -2.02 -8.39
C ILE A 246 -27.48 -2.28 -8.48
N MET A 247 -28.31 -1.23 -8.39
CA MET A 247 -29.75 -1.32 -8.61
C MET A 247 -30.07 -1.78 -10.05
N ALA A 248 -29.29 -1.35 -11.03
CA ALA A 248 -29.43 -1.75 -12.43
C ALA A 248 -28.88 -3.16 -12.74
N ARG A 249 -28.11 -3.78 -11.81
CA ARG A 249 -27.49 -5.11 -11.94
C ARG A 249 -26.70 -5.33 -13.24
N ASP A 250 -26.07 -4.31 -13.81
CA ASP A 250 -25.21 -4.48 -15.00
C ASP A 250 -23.85 -5.07 -14.58
N PRO A 251 -23.51 -6.29 -15.00
CA PRO A 251 -22.33 -7.00 -14.50
C PRO A 251 -21.01 -6.34 -14.93
N VAL A 252 -20.99 -5.64 -16.07
CA VAL A 252 -19.80 -4.96 -16.57
C VAL A 252 -19.52 -3.70 -15.76
N ALA A 253 -20.54 -2.89 -15.50
CA ALA A 253 -20.42 -1.70 -14.65
C ALA A 253 -19.99 -2.08 -13.23
N MET A 254 -20.60 -3.13 -12.66
CA MET A 254 -20.25 -3.64 -11.33
C MET A 254 -18.80 -4.14 -11.26
N ALA A 255 -18.33 -4.88 -12.27
CA ALA A 255 -16.94 -5.33 -12.34
C ALA A 255 -15.95 -4.17 -12.42
N LEU A 256 -16.26 -3.13 -13.22
CA LEU A 256 -15.44 -1.93 -13.32
C LEU A 256 -15.36 -1.18 -11.98
N TYR A 257 -16.48 -0.98 -11.29
CA TYR A 257 -16.47 -0.37 -9.96
C TYR A 257 -15.75 -1.23 -8.93
N ALA A 258 -15.89 -2.56 -8.98
CA ALA A 258 -15.15 -3.47 -8.11
C ALA A 258 -13.64 -3.32 -8.29
N ILE A 259 -13.15 -3.16 -9.53
CA ILE A 259 -11.73 -2.91 -9.81
C ILE A 259 -11.28 -1.57 -9.21
N VAL A 260 -12.05 -0.51 -9.43
CA VAL A 260 -11.73 0.83 -8.87
C VAL A 260 -11.62 0.76 -7.35
N VAL A 261 -12.67 0.29 -6.68
CA VAL A 261 -12.79 0.33 -5.22
C VAL A 261 -11.90 -0.72 -4.54
N SER A 262 -11.73 -1.90 -5.14
CA SER A 262 -11.02 -3.01 -4.48
C SER A 262 -9.58 -3.17 -4.93
N VAL A 263 -9.15 -2.55 -6.04
CA VAL A 263 -7.79 -2.69 -6.55
C VAL A 263 -7.10 -1.33 -6.65
N CYS A 264 -7.63 -0.42 -7.46
CA CYS A 264 -6.93 0.82 -7.75
C CYS A 264 -6.79 1.71 -6.51
N ALA A 265 -7.90 2.04 -5.83
CA ALA A 265 -7.87 2.87 -4.63
C ALA A 265 -6.95 2.32 -3.52
N PRO A 266 -7.07 1.04 -3.09
CA PRO A 266 -6.17 0.46 -2.09
C PRO A 266 -4.69 0.53 -2.46
N VAL A 267 -4.34 0.29 -3.73
CA VAL A 267 -2.94 0.33 -4.18
C VAL A 267 -2.38 1.74 -4.02
N TRP A 268 -3.10 2.76 -4.47
CA TRP A 268 -2.62 4.14 -4.37
C TRP A 268 -2.54 4.62 -2.93
N GLU A 269 -3.56 4.35 -2.14
CA GLU A 269 -3.63 4.75 -0.74
C GLU A 269 -2.53 4.10 0.10
N GLU A 270 -2.29 2.79 -0.06
CA GLU A 270 -1.23 2.11 0.70
C GLU A 270 0.17 2.62 0.36
N ILE A 271 0.44 2.99 -0.90
CA ILE A 271 1.72 3.61 -1.28
C ILE A 271 1.92 4.91 -0.51
N VAL A 272 0.90 5.76 -0.41
CA VAL A 272 1.00 7.06 0.27
C VAL A 272 1.02 6.89 1.79
N PHE A 273 0.06 6.18 2.36
CA PHE A 273 -0.11 6.10 3.81
C PHE A 273 0.90 5.14 4.46
N ARG A 274 1.13 3.96 3.88
CA ARG A 274 2.02 2.94 4.46
C ARG A 274 3.42 3.03 3.87
N GLY A 275 3.54 3.31 2.57
CA GLY A 275 4.84 3.42 1.92
C GLY A 275 5.58 4.72 2.23
N PHE A 276 4.85 5.81 2.48
CA PHE A 276 5.45 7.12 2.72
C PHE A 276 5.13 7.68 4.13
N LEU A 277 3.87 7.96 4.45
CA LEU A 277 3.50 8.71 5.65
C LEU A 277 3.91 8.00 6.95
N LEU A 278 3.49 6.75 7.15
CA LEU A 278 3.78 5.99 8.38
C LEU A 278 5.29 5.87 8.64
N PRO A 279 6.15 5.39 7.71
CA PRO A 279 7.60 5.40 7.88
C PRO A 279 8.15 6.78 8.23
N SER A 280 7.67 7.82 7.54
CA SER A 280 8.12 9.19 7.75
C SER A 280 7.83 9.71 9.16
N LEU A 281 6.66 9.39 9.71
CA LEU A 281 6.28 9.76 11.07
C LEU A 281 7.17 9.09 12.12
N THR A 282 7.70 7.88 11.85
CA THR A 282 8.58 7.17 12.82
C THR A 282 9.90 7.89 13.12
N LYS A 283 10.25 8.92 12.34
CA LYS A 283 11.36 9.84 12.66
C LYS A 283 11.09 10.68 13.91
N TYR A 284 9.83 11.04 14.16
CA TYR A 284 9.44 12.00 15.20
C TYR A 284 8.71 11.35 16.38
N MET A 285 8.18 10.14 16.20
CA MET A 285 7.39 9.46 17.23
C MET A 285 7.63 7.94 17.20
N PRO A 286 7.33 7.20 18.29
CA PRO A 286 7.41 5.74 18.26
C PRO A 286 6.42 5.15 17.24
N VAL A 287 6.70 3.95 16.76
CA VAL A 287 5.92 3.35 15.65
C VAL A 287 4.45 3.18 15.99
N TRP A 288 4.10 2.83 17.23
CA TRP A 288 2.70 2.71 17.63
C TRP A 288 1.95 4.05 17.52
N CYS A 289 2.59 5.17 17.87
CA CYS A 289 2.04 6.50 17.64
C CYS A 289 1.93 6.79 16.14
N ALA A 290 2.98 6.48 15.36
CA ALA A 290 2.98 6.70 13.92
C ALA A 290 1.85 5.93 13.22
N ILE A 291 1.59 4.69 13.65
CA ILE A 291 0.45 3.88 13.18
C ILE A 291 -0.86 4.63 13.48
N LEU A 292 -1.09 5.04 14.72
CA LEU A 292 -2.32 5.73 15.10
C LEU A 292 -2.51 7.05 14.34
N VAL A 293 -1.48 7.90 14.28
CA VAL A 293 -1.54 9.18 13.55
C VAL A 293 -1.77 8.96 12.06
N SER A 294 -1.09 7.99 11.44
CA SER A 294 -1.31 7.67 10.02
C SER A 294 -2.71 7.11 9.76
N ALA A 295 -3.27 6.33 10.69
CA ALA A 295 -4.63 5.78 10.60
C ALA A 295 -5.70 6.88 10.71
N VAL A 296 -5.49 7.86 11.59
CA VAL A 296 -6.35 9.04 11.68
C VAL A 296 -6.26 9.90 10.42
N ALA A 297 -5.05 10.15 9.91
CA ALA A 297 -4.86 10.87 8.65
C ALA A 297 -5.52 10.15 7.46
N PHE A 298 -5.41 8.82 7.41
CA PHE A 298 -6.08 7.97 6.43
C PHE A 298 -7.60 8.11 6.48
N ALA A 299 -8.19 8.02 7.68
CA ALA A 299 -9.62 8.23 7.85
C ALA A 299 -10.02 9.64 7.38
N LEU A 300 -9.35 10.69 7.88
CA LEU A 300 -9.66 12.09 7.54
C LEU A 300 -9.62 12.37 6.03
N ALA A 301 -8.73 11.73 5.28
CA ALA A 301 -8.64 11.87 3.82
C ALA A 301 -9.90 11.39 3.08
N HIS A 302 -10.78 10.62 3.73
CA HIS A 302 -12.06 10.18 3.14
C HIS A 302 -13.18 11.21 3.29
N PHE A 303 -12.96 12.31 4.03
CA PHE A 303 -13.91 13.41 4.23
C PHE A 303 -15.34 12.97 4.60
N ASN A 304 -15.48 11.85 5.33
CA ASN A 304 -16.76 11.29 5.70
C ASN A 304 -16.78 10.87 7.18
N VAL A 305 -17.41 11.70 8.01
CA VAL A 305 -17.55 11.49 9.46
C VAL A 305 -18.25 10.19 9.83
N GLN A 306 -19.21 9.72 9.01
CA GLN A 306 -19.94 8.47 9.22
C GLN A 306 -19.07 7.22 9.01
N ARG A 307 -17.89 7.35 8.41
CA ARG A 307 -16.93 6.25 8.22
C ARG A 307 -15.64 6.42 9.04
N MET A 308 -15.52 7.47 9.85
CA MET A 308 -14.28 7.76 10.60
C MET A 308 -13.86 6.60 11.49
N LEU A 309 -14.71 6.18 12.42
CA LEU A 309 -14.36 5.14 13.41
C LEU A 309 -13.92 3.82 12.76
N PRO A 310 -14.67 3.21 11.82
CA PRO A 310 -14.22 1.98 11.16
C PRO A 310 -12.94 2.19 10.33
N LEU A 311 -12.77 3.34 9.66
CA LEU A 311 -11.56 3.63 8.87
C LEU A 311 -10.32 3.83 9.74
N VAL A 312 -10.44 4.47 10.91
CA VAL A 312 -9.33 4.57 11.88
C VAL A 312 -8.92 3.18 12.34
N PHE A 313 -9.88 2.34 12.74
CA PHE A 313 -9.58 0.98 13.19
C PHE A 313 -8.93 0.14 12.09
N LEU A 314 -9.51 0.12 10.90
CA LEU A 314 -8.92 -0.54 9.73
C LEU A 314 -7.52 0.00 9.47
N GLY A 315 -7.36 1.33 9.58
CA GLY A 315 -6.09 2.00 9.36
C GLY A 315 -4.99 1.54 10.33
N VAL A 316 -5.35 1.30 11.59
CA VAL A 316 -4.47 0.73 12.61
C VAL A 316 -4.08 -0.71 12.26
N VAL A 317 -5.04 -1.56 11.87
CA VAL A 317 -4.77 -2.95 11.48
C VAL A 317 -3.80 -3.02 10.30
N LEU A 318 -4.07 -2.24 9.24
CA LEU A 318 -3.19 -2.14 8.07
C LEU A 318 -1.79 -1.63 8.45
N GLY A 319 -1.71 -0.62 9.32
CA GLY A 319 -0.44 -0.09 9.82
C GLY A 319 0.36 -1.10 10.64
N LEU A 320 -0.29 -1.91 11.47
CA LEU A 320 0.35 -2.98 12.26
C LEU A 320 0.93 -4.07 11.35
N ILE A 321 0.15 -4.52 10.36
CA ILE A 321 0.58 -5.54 9.40
C ILE A 321 1.75 -5.03 8.57
N PHE A 322 1.69 -3.79 8.09
CA PHE A 322 2.79 -3.16 7.38
C PHE A 322 4.05 -3.03 8.26
N ALA A 323 3.90 -2.56 9.49
CA ALA A 323 5.03 -2.35 10.38
C ALA A 323 5.75 -3.65 10.76
N ARG A 324 5.00 -4.74 10.92
CA ARG A 324 5.53 -6.07 11.19
C ARG A 324 6.18 -6.70 9.95
N SER A 325 5.51 -6.64 8.79
CA SER A 325 5.96 -7.34 7.59
C SER A 325 7.05 -6.59 6.81
N ARG A 326 7.18 -5.26 7.01
CA ARG A 326 8.05 -4.37 6.21
C ARG A 326 7.88 -4.59 4.70
N ASN A 327 6.64 -4.86 4.29
CA ASN A 327 6.23 -5.19 2.95
C ASN A 327 4.88 -4.51 2.71
N LEU A 328 4.68 -3.87 1.56
CA LEU A 328 3.41 -3.18 1.27
C LEU A 328 2.32 -4.13 0.79
N LEU A 329 2.72 -5.24 0.17
CA LEU A 329 1.78 -6.20 -0.42
C LEU A 329 0.74 -6.76 0.57
N PRO A 330 1.07 -7.10 1.84
CA PRO A 330 0.11 -7.65 2.79
C PRO A 330 -0.95 -6.62 3.21
N SER A 331 -0.55 -5.37 3.43
CA SER A 331 -1.52 -4.30 3.78
C SER A 331 -2.38 -3.95 2.57
N MET A 332 -1.80 -3.85 1.37
CA MET A 332 -2.57 -3.71 0.12
C MET A 332 -3.58 -4.82 -0.08
N LEU A 333 -3.16 -6.09 0.06
CA LEU A 333 -4.06 -7.21 -0.11
C LEU A 333 -5.19 -7.19 0.92
N LEU A 334 -4.89 -6.95 2.21
CA LEU A 334 -5.92 -6.88 3.22
C LEU A 334 -6.90 -5.73 2.97
N HIS A 335 -6.41 -4.57 2.55
CA HIS A 335 -7.23 -3.43 2.22
C HIS A 335 -8.13 -3.71 1.01
N SER A 336 -7.57 -4.30 -0.05
CA SER A 336 -8.34 -4.80 -1.21
C SER A 336 -9.42 -5.79 -0.81
N LEU A 337 -9.12 -6.74 0.08
CA LEU A 337 -10.08 -7.72 0.57
C LEU A 337 -11.18 -7.07 1.42
N TRP A 338 -10.85 -6.06 2.22
CA TRP A 338 -11.85 -5.30 2.99
C TRP A 338 -12.81 -4.56 2.05
N ASN A 339 -12.27 -3.84 1.06
CA ASN A 339 -13.08 -3.10 0.10
C ASN A 339 -13.93 -4.04 -0.74
N GLY A 340 -13.38 -5.18 -1.16
CA GLY A 340 -14.14 -6.23 -1.84
C GLY A 340 -15.25 -6.82 -0.98
N PHE A 341 -14.99 -7.06 0.32
CA PHE A 341 -16.00 -7.54 1.26
C PHE A 341 -17.16 -6.55 1.41
N VAL A 342 -16.86 -5.26 1.61
CA VAL A 342 -17.89 -4.20 1.69
C VAL A 342 -18.64 -4.06 0.37
N PHE A 343 -17.96 -4.14 -0.77
CA PHE A 343 -18.61 -4.10 -2.08
C PHE A 343 -19.56 -5.29 -2.29
N MET A 344 -19.17 -6.50 -1.88
CA MET A 344 -20.04 -7.68 -1.90
C MET A 344 -21.25 -7.55 -0.97
N GLU A 345 -21.06 -6.96 0.22
CA GLU A 345 -22.16 -6.68 1.15
C GLU A 345 -23.17 -5.68 0.56
N LEU A 346 -22.69 -4.68 -0.18
CA LEU A 346 -23.53 -3.69 -0.88
C LEU A 346 -24.33 -4.31 -2.05
N MET A 347 -23.86 -5.40 -2.64
CA MET A 347 -24.54 -6.08 -3.76
C MET A 347 -25.61 -7.08 -3.32
N ARG A 348 -25.68 -7.40 -2.03
CA ARG A 348 -26.63 -8.36 -1.47
C ARG A 348 -27.97 -7.70 -1.18
#